data_AF-A0A540R8Y1-F1
#
_entry.id   AF-A0A540R8Y1-F1
#
_cell.length_a   1.000
_cell.length_b   1.000
_cell.length_c   1.000
_cell.angle_alpha   90.00
_cell.angle_beta   90.00
_cell.angle_gamma   90.00
#
_symmetry.space_group_name_H-M   'P 1'
#
loop_
_entity.id
_entity.type
_entity.pdbx_description
1 polymer ?
#
loop_
_entity_poly.entity_id
_entity_poly.type
_entity_poly.pdbx_seq_one_letter_code
_entity_poly.pdbx_strand_id
1 'polypeptide(L)'
;MIPELAPEIVQHMGNQVHAIALKTTTDREHEFLSAMAQCDADQRGAIPIAAIAQRQGKTTKALSMVRRGLIDKELITPARYGALRFVLPYFQDYLLIQTHR
;
A
#
# COMPACT_ATOMS: atom_id res chain seq x y z
N MET A 1 30.81 17.98 3.03
CA MET A 1 30.70 16.75 3.82
C MET A 1 29.25 16.66 4.28
N ILE A 2 28.42 15.88 3.60
CA ILE A 2 27.01 15.71 4.00
C ILE A 2 27.06 14.90 5.30
N PRO A 3 26.52 15.41 6.43
CA PRO A 3 26.53 14.64 7.67
C PRO A 3 25.75 13.35 7.44
N GLU A 4 26.38 12.23 7.77
CA GLU A 4 25.78 10.91 7.78
C GLU A 4 24.46 11.00 8.54
N LEU A 5 23.33 10.96 7.82
CA LEU A 5 22.00 11.10 8.39
C LEU A 5 21.82 10.01 9.43
N ALA A 6 21.73 10.40 10.70
CA ALA A 6 21.54 9.47 11.80
C ALA A 6 20.37 8.53 11.48
N PRO A 7 20.49 7.21 11.74
CA PRO A 7 19.45 6.22 11.43
C PRO A 7 18.06 6.62 11.94
N GLU A 8 18.01 7.34 13.06
CA GLU A 8 16.81 7.91 13.68
C GLU A 8 16.12 8.96 12.80
N ILE A 9 16.86 9.81 12.08
CA ILE A 9 16.29 10.79 11.14
C ILE A 9 15.73 10.06 9.91
N VAL A 10 16.43 9.05 9.41
CA VAL A 10 15.95 8.21 8.30
C VAL A 10 14.67 7.46 8.70
N GLN A 11 14.59 6.94 9.93
CA GLN A 11 13.38 6.29 10.45
C GLN A 11 12.23 7.28 10.70
N HIS A 12 12.52 8.45 11.27
CA HIS A 12 11.50 9.49 11.47
C HIS A 12 10.95 10.01 10.14
N MET A 13 11.81 10.22 9.14
CA MET A 13 11.41 10.57 7.78
C MET A 13 10.64 9.43 7.10
N GLY A 14 11.07 8.17 7.26
CA GLY A 14 10.36 7.00 6.73
C GLY A 14 8.90 6.95 7.19
N ASN A 15 8.66 7.17 8.49
CA ASN A 15 7.30 7.25 9.04
C ASN A 15 6.50 8.45 8.53
N GLN A 16 7.16 9.59 8.28
CA GLN A 16 6.52 10.77 7.66
C GLN A 16 6.12 10.48 6.21
N VAL A 17 6.93 9.76 5.44
CA VAL A 17 6.63 9.44 4.04
C VAL A 17 5.37 8.58 3.93
N HIS A 18 5.22 7.52 4.73
CA HIS A 18 4.00 6.69 4.70
C HIS A 18 2.76 7.48 5.12
N ALA A 19 2.87 8.30 6.17
CA ALA A 19 1.76 9.12 6.65
C ALA A 19 1.30 10.15 5.60
N ILE A 20 2.26 10.81 4.92
CA ILE A 20 1.98 11.78 3.86
C ILE A 20 1.35 11.08 2.65
N ALA A 21 1.92 9.95 2.23
CA ALA A 21 1.41 9.16 1.12
C ALA A 21 -0.06 8.75 1.37
N LEU A 22 -0.36 8.26 2.57
CA LEU A 22 -1.71 7.84 2.93
C LEU A 22 -2.70 9.02 3.00
N LYS A 23 -2.27 10.21 3.43
CA LYS A 23 -3.10 11.43 3.43
C LYS A 23 -3.54 11.87 2.04
N THR A 24 -2.86 11.45 0.97
CA THR A 24 -3.28 11.76 -0.42
C THR A 24 -4.42 10.86 -0.91
N THR A 25 -4.79 9.83 -0.15
CA THR A 25 -5.78 8.84 -0.54
C THR A 25 -7.19 9.25 -0.13
N THR A 26 -8.16 8.93 -0.97
CA THR A 26 -9.59 8.96 -0.62
C THR A 26 -9.94 7.78 0.28
N ASP A 27 -11.08 7.82 0.96
CA ASP A 27 -11.53 6.73 1.84
C ASP A 27 -11.58 5.37 1.13
N ARG A 28 -12.02 5.34 -0.13
CA ARG A 28 -12.08 4.10 -0.93
C ARG A 28 -10.71 3.56 -1.31
N GLU A 29 -9.75 4.45 -1.53
CA GLU A 29 -8.35 4.09 -1.80
C GLU A 29 -7.67 3.61 -0.51
N HIS A 30 -7.95 4.26 0.62
CA HIS A 30 -7.50 3.81 1.93
C HIS A 30 -8.04 2.40 2.25
N GLU A 31 -9.35 2.16 2.10
CA GLU A 31 -9.96 0.83 2.24
C GLU A 31 -9.27 -0.21 1.36
N PHE A 32 -8.94 0.15 0.12
CA PHE A 32 -8.22 -0.73 -0.80
C PHE A 32 -6.83 -1.07 -0.28
N LEU A 33 -6.05 -0.07 0.15
CA LEU A 33 -4.71 -0.28 0.69
C LEU A 33 -4.74 -1.11 1.98
N SER A 34 -5.68 -0.85 2.88
CA SER A 34 -5.88 -1.66 4.09
C SER A 34 -6.25 -3.10 3.75
N ALA A 35 -7.18 -3.31 2.83
CA ALA A 35 -7.56 -4.66 2.39
C ALA A 35 -6.39 -5.39 1.73
N MET A 36 -5.59 -4.68 0.91
CA MET A 36 -4.38 -5.20 0.29
C MET A 36 -3.32 -5.59 1.33
N ALA A 37 -3.10 -4.76 2.35
CA ALA A 37 -2.11 -5.03 3.40
C ALA A 37 -2.45 -6.28 4.24
N GLN A 38 -3.76 -6.56 4.37
CA GLN A 38 -4.26 -7.74 5.08
C GLN A 38 -4.36 -8.99 4.19
N CYS A 39 -4.19 -8.87 2.88
CA CYS A 39 -4.04 -10.02 2.01
C CYS A 39 -2.63 -10.57 2.20
N ASP A 40 -2.54 -11.79 2.72
CA ASP A 40 -1.27 -12.48 2.93
C ASP A 40 -0.52 -12.57 1.59
N ALA A 41 0.74 -12.14 1.58
CA ALA A 41 1.53 -12.15 0.36
C ALA A 41 2.08 -13.56 0.15
N ASP A 42 1.96 -14.12 -1.06
CA ASP A 42 2.87 -15.20 -1.47
C ASP A 42 4.31 -14.72 -1.24
N GLN A 43 5.24 -15.63 -0.92
CA GLN A 43 6.64 -15.41 -0.47
C GLN A 43 7.50 -14.38 -1.25
N ARG A 44 6.97 -13.76 -2.31
CA ARG A 44 7.60 -12.73 -3.16
C ARG A 44 6.81 -11.41 -3.22
N GLY A 45 5.86 -11.13 -2.33
CA GLY A 45 5.23 -9.81 -2.16
C GLY A 45 4.29 -9.37 -3.30
N ALA A 46 3.73 -10.31 -4.06
CA ALA A 46 2.74 -10.03 -5.10
C ALA A 46 1.35 -10.43 -4.59
N ILE A 47 0.42 -9.48 -4.53
CA ILE A 47 -0.92 -9.65 -3.95
C ILE A 47 -1.95 -9.74 -5.09
N PRO A 48 -2.66 -10.87 -5.26
CA PRO A 48 -3.69 -10.99 -6.29
C PRO A 48 -4.82 -9.98 -6.10
N ILE A 49 -5.21 -9.25 -7.15
CA ILE A 49 -6.33 -8.30 -7.08
C ILE A 49 -7.65 -9.01 -6.76
N ALA A 50 -7.78 -10.27 -7.16
CA ALA A 50 -8.94 -11.10 -6.84
C ALA A 50 -9.06 -11.32 -5.32
N ALA A 51 -7.95 -11.49 -4.60
CA ALA A 51 -7.95 -11.64 -3.15
C ALA A 51 -8.42 -10.36 -2.45
N ILE A 52 -7.97 -9.19 -2.93
CA ILE A 52 -8.41 -7.87 -2.42
C ILE A 52 -9.92 -7.70 -2.65
N ALA A 53 -10.39 -8.03 -3.85
CA ALA A 53 -11.80 -7.95 -4.22
C ALA A 53 -12.68 -8.86 -3.35
N GLN A 54 -12.26 -10.11 -3.16
CA GLN A 54 -12.92 -11.07 -2.28
C GLN A 54 -12.99 -10.53 -0.84
N ARG A 55 -11.89 -9.97 -0.33
CA ARG A 55 -11.83 -9.41 1.03
C ARG A 55 -12.78 -8.23 1.23
N GLN A 56 -13.00 -7.42 0.20
CA GLN A 56 -13.96 -6.31 0.25
C GLN A 56 -15.39 -6.69 -0.16
N GLY A 57 -15.66 -7.96 -0.51
CA GLY A 57 -16.98 -8.37 -1.04
C GLY A 57 -17.32 -7.68 -2.37
N LYS A 58 -16.31 -7.32 -3.17
CA LYS A 58 -16.45 -6.57 -4.44
C LYS A 58 -15.95 -7.41 -5.62
N THR A 59 -16.26 -6.98 -6.83
CA THR A 59 -15.65 -7.53 -8.05
C THR A 59 -14.34 -6.82 -8.38
N THR A 60 -13.43 -7.49 -9.09
CA THR A 60 -12.19 -6.85 -9.60
C THR A 60 -12.49 -5.66 -10.52
N LYS A 61 -13.59 -5.73 -11.28
CA LYS A 61 -14.09 -4.61 -12.10
C LYS A 61 -14.45 -3.39 -11.25
N ALA A 62 -15.16 -3.59 -10.14
CA ALA A 62 -15.52 -2.51 -9.22
C ALA A 62 -14.29 -1.80 -8.62
N LEU A 63 -13.16 -2.49 -8.51
CA LEU A 63 -11.91 -1.91 -8.01
C LEU A 63 -11.05 -1.21 -9.07
N SER A 64 -11.44 -1.24 -10.35
CA SER A 64 -10.54 -0.79 -11.44
C SER A 64 -10.21 0.70 -11.38
N MET A 65 -11.17 1.55 -11.01
CA MET A 65 -10.93 3.00 -10.87
C MET A 65 -10.08 3.33 -9.65
N VAL A 66 -10.37 2.68 -8.51
CA VAL A 66 -9.59 2.84 -7.28
C VAL A 66 -8.14 2.39 -7.50
N ARG A 67 -7.96 1.24 -8.15
CA ARG A 67 -6.64 0.73 -8.53
C ARG A 67 -5.88 1.72 -9.41
N ARG A 68 -6.53 2.30 -10.41
CA ARG A 68 -5.90 3.28 -11.30
C ARG A 68 -5.43 4.50 -10.52
N GLY A 69 -6.28 5.07 -9.67
CA GLY A 69 -5.91 6.22 -8.83
C GLY A 69 -4.70 5.94 -7.92
N LEU A 70 -4.63 4.74 -7.34
CA LEU A 70 -3.48 4.33 -6.52
C LEU A 70 -2.20 4.09 -7.33
N ILE A 71 -2.30 3.67 -8.58
CA ILE A 71 -1.15 3.56 -9.50
C ILE A 71 -0.68 4.95 -9.91
N ASP A 72 -1.61 5.84 -10.26
CA ASP A 72 -1.30 7.22 -10.67
C ASP A 72 -0.65 8.01 -9.52
N LYS A 73 -0.98 7.68 -8.27
CA LYS A 73 -0.33 8.20 -7.05
C LYS A 73 0.95 7.46 -6.66
N GLU A 74 1.37 6.48 -7.44
CA GLU A 74 2.56 5.67 -7.22
C GLU A 74 2.58 4.96 -5.84
N LEU A 75 1.41 4.60 -5.31
CA LEU A 75 1.29 3.88 -4.03
C LEU A 75 1.34 2.36 -4.23
N ILE A 76 0.86 1.90 -5.39
CA ILE A 76 0.91 0.50 -5.81
C ILE A 76 1.39 0.40 -7.26
N THR A 77 1.91 -0.78 -7.61
CA THR A 77 2.33 -1.08 -8.98
C THR A 77 1.91 -2.50 -9.39
N PRO A 78 1.63 -2.77 -10.67
CA PRO A 78 1.46 -4.14 -11.17
C PRO A 78 2.73 -4.98 -10.93
N ALA A 79 2.57 -6.12 -10.27
CA ALA A 79 3.68 -7.05 -9.98
C ALA A 79 3.79 -8.17 -11.02
N ARG A 80 2.65 -8.66 -11.51
CA ARG A 80 2.45 -9.64 -12.60
C ARG A 80 1.00 -9.57 -13.04
N TYR A 81 0.61 -10.33 -14.06
CA TYR A 81 -0.80 -10.37 -14.49
C TYR A 81 -1.73 -10.67 -13.31
N GLY A 82 -2.66 -9.74 -13.04
CA GLY A 82 -3.63 -9.85 -11.95
C GLY A 82 -3.11 -9.66 -10.53
N ALA A 83 -1.86 -9.19 -10.33
CA ALA A 83 -1.30 -8.98 -8.99
C ALA A 83 -0.62 -7.62 -8.83
N LEU A 84 -0.58 -7.14 -7.60
CA LEU A 84 -0.11 -5.80 -7.22
C LEU A 84 0.98 -5.90 -6.14
N ARG A 85 1.77 -4.84 -6.00
CA ARG A 85 2.74 -4.64 -4.92
C ARG A 85 2.69 -3.20 -4.44
N PHE A 86 2.98 -2.98 -3.15
CA PHE A 86 3.26 -1.65 -2.63
C PHE A 86 4.56 -1.09 -3.22
N VAL A 87 4.56 0.19 -3.60
CA VAL A 87 5.77 0.86 -4.09
C VAL A 87 6.69 1.20 -2.92
N LEU A 88 6.12 1.72 -1.83
CA LEU A 88 6.87 2.13 -0.65
C LEU A 88 7.29 0.90 0.19
N PRO A 89 8.57 0.77 0.56
CA PRO A 89 9.03 -0.25 1.51
C PRO A 89 8.27 -0.18 2.83
N TYR A 90 7.98 -1.33 3.44
CA TYR A 90 7.29 -1.45 4.74
C TYR A 90 5.90 -0.79 4.82
N PHE A 91 5.30 -0.39 3.69
CA PHE A 91 3.99 0.27 3.71
C PHE A 91 2.87 -0.67 4.13
N GLN A 92 3.01 -1.96 3.83
CA GLN A 92 2.14 -3.02 4.37
C GLN A 92 2.16 -3.02 5.90
N ASP A 93 3.36 -3.09 6.51
CA ASP A 93 3.52 -3.11 7.96
C ASP A 93 2.95 -1.85 8.61
N TYR A 94 3.21 -0.69 7.99
CA TYR A 94 2.66 0.59 8.43
C TYR A 94 1.11 0.58 8.48
N LEU A 95 0.46 0.08 7.42
CA LEU A 95 -1.00 -0.01 7.34
C LEU A 95 -1.58 -1.00 8.37
N LEU A 96 -0.89 -2.12 8.61
CA LEU A 96 -1.31 -3.10 9.61
C LEU A 96 -1.21 -2.55 11.03
N ILE A 97 -0.16 -1.78 11.36
CA ILE A 97 -0.02 -1.13 12.66
C ILE A 97 -1.12 -0.09 12.88
N GLN A 98 -1.44 0.75 11.87
CA GLN A 98 -2.51 1.75 12.01
C GLN A 98 -3.89 1.15 12.25
N THR A 99 -4.18 -0.01 11.66
CA THR A 99 -5.50 -0.65 11.79
C THR A 99 -5.77 -1.19 13.21
N HIS A 100 -4.73 -1.37 14.03
CA HIS A 100 -4.83 -1.85 15.41
C HIS A 100 -4.88 -0.72 16.46
N ARG A 101 -5.09 0.52 16.04
CA ARG A 101 -5.23 1.70 16.91
C ARG A 101 -6.66 2.21 16.90
#